data_AF-A0A1B2Z2C7-F1
#
_entry.id   AF-A0A1B2Z2C7-F1
#
_cell.length_a   1.000
_cell.length_b   1.000
_cell.length_c   1.000
_cell.angle_alpha   90.00
_cell.angle_beta   90.00
_cell.angle_gamma   90.00
#
_symmetry.space_group_name_H-M   'P 1'
#
loop_
_entity.id
_entity.type
_entity.pdbx_description
1 polymer ?
#
loop_
_entity_poly.entity_id
_entity_poly.type
_entity_poly.pdbx_seq_one_letter_code
_entity_poly.pdbx_strand_id
1 'polypeptide(L)'
;QLDAGESTIKPLETIAAKYGDQIEVMMDSGIRSGPDVARAMATGAKFTFMGRSFMYGVSALGTSGGNHTISLLKTELQQVMEQLNCENVADFPNHLIK
;
A
#
# COMPACT_ATOMS: atom_id res chain seq x y z
N GLN A 1 -7.99 -11.53 15.11
CA GLN A 1 -6.76 -10.79 15.48
C GLN A 1 -6.72 -10.59 16.99
N LEU A 2 -5.55 -10.27 17.51
CA LEU A 2 -5.36 -9.70 18.85
C LEU A 2 -5.54 -8.19 18.76
N ASP A 3 -6.38 -7.60 19.62
CA ASP A 3 -6.71 -6.17 19.55
C ASP A 3 -5.50 -5.27 19.90
N ALA A 4 -4.75 -5.65 20.94
CA ALA A 4 -3.54 -4.94 21.38
C ALA A 4 -2.26 -5.36 20.62
N GLY A 5 -2.39 -5.66 19.31
CA GLY A 5 -1.24 -5.95 18.44
C GLY A 5 -0.59 -4.68 17.87
N GLU A 6 0.65 -4.80 17.38
CA GLU A 6 1.32 -3.70 16.68
C GLU A 6 0.67 -3.41 15.32
N SER A 7 0.74 -2.16 14.86
CA SER A 7 0.31 -1.79 13.50
C SER A 7 1.17 -2.49 12.46
N THR A 8 0.55 -2.98 11.38
CA THR A 8 1.22 -3.88 10.43
C THR A 8 2.38 -3.23 9.66
N ILE A 9 2.42 -1.89 9.57
CA ILE A 9 3.51 -1.17 8.90
C ILE A 9 4.83 -1.22 9.68
N LYS A 10 4.77 -1.29 11.01
CA LYS A 10 5.95 -1.22 11.86
C LYS A 10 6.82 -2.49 11.83
N PRO A 11 6.27 -3.73 11.90
CA PRO A 11 7.09 -4.92 11.73
C PRO A 11 7.51 -5.15 10.26
N LEU A 12 6.84 -4.50 9.29
CA LEU A 12 7.16 -4.66 7.86
C LEU A 12 8.62 -4.32 7.57
N GLU A 13 9.15 -3.21 8.10
CA GLU A 13 10.54 -2.79 7.85
C GLU A 13 11.53 -3.89 8.24
N THR A 14 11.34 -4.48 9.44
CA THR A 14 12.21 -5.55 9.94
C THR A 14 12.06 -6.84 9.13
N ILE A 15 10.83 -7.19 8.75
CA ILE A 15 10.54 -8.41 7.97
C ILE A 15 11.11 -8.29 6.55
N ALA A 16 10.86 -7.15 5.89
CA ALA A 16 11.34 -6.88 4.54
C ALA A 16 12.88 -6.85 4.50
N ALA A 17 13.53 -6.18 5.45
CA ALA A 17 14.99 -6.14 5.53
C ALA A 17 15.60 -7.54 5.74
N LYS A 18 14.92 -8.44 6.45
CA LYS A 18 15.45 -9.76 6.78
C LYS A 18 15.18 -10.82 5.69
N TYR A 19 14.05 -10.72 5.00
CA TYR A 19 13.56 -11.79 4.13
C TYR A 19 13.22 -11.36 2.70
N GLY A 20 13.28 -10.07 2.37
CA GLY A 20 12.87 -9.54 1.07
C GLY A 20 13.66 -10.08 -0.13
N ASP A 21 14.87 -10.58 0.08
CA ASP A 21 15.70 -11.23 -0.96
C ASP A 21 15.44 -12.74 -1.09
N GLN A 22 14.67 -13.32 -0.17
CA GLN A 22 14.38 -14.76 -0.13
C GLN A 22 12.94 -15.06 -0.56
N ILE A 23 12.00 -14.18 -0.18
CA ILE A 23 10.57 -14.32 -0.43
C ILE A 23 9.93 -12.96 -0.67
N GLU A 24 8.86 -12.94 -1.47
CA GLU A 24 8.04 -11.75 -1.67
C GLU A 24 7.31 -11.39 -0.37
N VAL A 25 7.59 -10.19 0.15
CA VAL A 25 6.92 -9.66 1.34
C VAL A 25 5.75 -8.79 0.91
N MET A 26 4.55 -9.15 1.34
CA MET A 26 3.31 -8.43 1.01
C MET A 26 2.62 -7.94 2.29
N MET A 27 1.81 -6.88 2.19
CA MET A 27 1.17 -6.25 3.35
C MET A 27 -0.34 -6.02 3.15
N ASP A 28 -1.15 -6.24 4.18
CA ASP A 28 -2.52 -5.71 4.30
C ASP A 28 -2.61 -4.97 5.65
N SER A 29 -3.78 -4.36 5.91
CA SER A 29 -4.22 -3.70 7.12
C SER A 29 -3.87 -2.22 7.17
N GLY A 30 -4.91 -1.39 7.01
CA GLY A 30 -4.84 0.05 7.22
C GLY A 30 -4.60 0.89 5.96
N ILE A 31 -4.38 0.28 4.79
CA ILE A 31 -4.22 1.02 3.53
C ILE A 31 -5.56 1.63 3.10
N ARG A 32 -5.59 2.94 2.88
CA ARG A 32 -6.81 3.68 2.48
C ARG A 32 -6.63 4.60 1.28
N SER A 33 -5.40 4.92 0.90
CA SER A 33 -5.08 5.86 -0.16
C SER A 33 -3.83 5.46 -0.95
N GLY A 34 -3.60 6.09 -2.10
CA GLY A 34 -2.36 5.97 -2.88
C GLY A 34 -1.08 6.26 -2.08
N PRO A 35 -1.02 7.35 -1.27
CA PRO A 35 0.10 7.58 -0.36
C PRO A 35 0.37 6.45 0.64
N ASP A 36 -0.66 5.76 1.13
CA ASP A 36 -0.45 4.61 2.03
C ASP A 36 0.19 3.43 1.29
N VAL A 37 -0.22 3.18 0.04
CA VAL A 37 0.42 2.19 -0.84
C VAL A 37 1.90 2.55 -1.05
N ALA A 38 2.19 3.81 -1.41
CA ALA A 38 3.55 4.28 -1.62
C ALA A 38 4.43 4.09 -0.37
N ARG A 39 3.92 4.41 0.82
CA ARG A 39 4.64 4.20 2.10
C ARG A 39 4.93 2.73 2.39
N ALA A 40 3.94 1.86 2.18
CA ALA A 40 4.12 0.42 2.36
C ALA A 40 5.17 -0.14 1.39
N MET A 41 5.13 0.28 0.13
CA MET A 41 6.12 -0.10 -0.88
C MET A 41 7.51 0.44 -0.56
N ALA A 42 7.61 1.70 -0.12
CA ALA A 42 8.87 2.31 0.32
C ALA A 42 9.50 1.54 1.50
N THR A 43 8.67 0.95 2.36
CA THR A 43 9.08 0.17 3.54
C THR A 43 9.44 -1.28 3.18
N GLY A 44 9.36 -1.65 1.90
CA GLY A 44 9.81 -2.94 1.39
C GLY A 44 8.69 -3.95 1.08
N ALA A 45 7.42 -3.56 1.16
CA ALA A 45 6.34 -4.39 0.62
C ALA A 45 6.41 -4.41 -0.91
N LYS A 46 6.29 -5.60 -1.48
CA LYS A 46 6.25 -5.83 -2.92
C LYS A 46 4.84 -5.72 -3.50
N PHE A 47 3.84 -5.90 -2.64
CA PHE A 47 2.42 -5.75 -2.96
C PHE A 47 1.62 -5.40 -1.72
N THR A 48 0.54 -4.63 -1.89
CA THR A 48 -0.41 -4.29 -0.82
C THR A 48 -1.82 -4.78 -1.12
N PHE A 49 -2.48 -5.36 -0.12
CA PHE A 49 -3.89 -5.73 -0.18
C PHE A 49 -4.78 -4.64 0.42
N MET A 50 -6.03 -4.58 -0.03
CA MET A 50 -7.03 -3.64 0.46
C MET A 50 -8.39 -4.32 0.56
N GLY A 51 -8.87 -4.56 1.77
CA GLY A 51 -10.21 -5.11 2.01
C GLY A 51 -11.31 -4.04 2.05
N ARG A 52 -11.44 -3.37 3.20
CA ARG A 52 -12.55 -2.46 3.51
C ARG A 52 -12.78 -1.35 2.47
N SER A 53 -11.72 -0.79 1.89
CA SER A 53 -11.85 0.26 0.87
C SER A 53 -12.66 -0.21 -0.34
N PHE A 54 -12.39 -1.42 -0.85
CA PHE A 54 -13.16 -2.02 -1.94
C PHE A 54 -14.58 -2.39 -1.51
N MET A 55 -14.75 -2.89 -0.28
CA MET A 55 -16.08 -3.16 0.25
C MET A 55 -16.95 -1.90 0.26
N TYR A 56 -16.41 -0.77 0.72
CA TYR A 56 -17.14 0.50 0.73
C TYR A 56 -17.49 0.98 -0.67
N GLY A 57 -16.56 0.87 -1.62
CA GLY A 57 -16.83 1.19 -3.02
C GLY A 57 -17.98 0.36 -3.59
N VAL A 58 -17.94 -0.95 -3.41
CA VAL A 58 -19.00 -1.87 -3.88
C VAL A 58 -20.33 -1.60 -3.18
N SER A 59 -20.32 -1.33 -1.87
CA SER A 59 -21.56 -0.99 -1.14
C SER A 59 -22.18 0.32 -1.61
N ALA A 60 -21.38 1.31 -2.00
CA ALA A 60 -21.87 2.62 -2.45
C ALA A 60 -22.31 2.64 -3.93
N LEU A 61 -21.60 1.91 -4.80
CA LEU A 61 -21.74 2.01 -6.26
C LEU A 61 -22.07 0.68 -6.95
N GLY A 62 -22.39 -0.37 -6.18
CA GLY A 62 -22.70 -1.70 -6.70
C GLY A 62 -21.53 -2.31 -7.48
N THR A 63 -21.84 -2.95 -8.61
CA THR A 63 -20.86 -3.65 -9.45
C THR A 63 -19.78 -2.73 -10.01
N SER A 64 -20.06 -1.43 -10.17
CA SER A 64 -19.09 -0.42 -10.60
C SER A 64 -18.12 0.01 -9.50
N GLY A 65 -18.43 -0.27 -8.25
CA GLY A 65 -17.69 0.22 -7.09
C GLY A 65 -16.26 -0.26 -6.99
N GLY A 66 -16.00 -1.52 -7.36
CA GLY A 66 -14.64 -2.05 -7.39
C GLY A 66 -13.75 -1.30 -8.39
N ASN A 67 -14.25 -1.09 -9.60
CA ASN A 67 -13.55 -0.35 -10.66
C ASN A 67 -13.33 1.12 -10.30
N HIS A 68 -14.34 1.77 -9.72
CA HIS A 68 -14.20 3.15 -9.25
C HIS A 68 -13.12 3.27 -8.17
N THR A 69 -13.13 2.35 -7.18
CA THR A 69 -12.17 2.35 -6.07
C THR A 69 -10.73 2.17 -6.55
N ILE A 70 -10.45 1.17 -7.41
CA ILE A 70 -9.09 0.96 -7.92
C ILE A 70 -8.64 2.11 -8.83
N SER A 71 -9.54 2.72 -9.59
CA SER A 71 -9.21 3.88 -10.43
C SER A 71 -8.77 5.08 -9.58
N LEU A 72 -9.48 5.36 -8.48
CA LEU A 72 -9.12 6.42 -7.55
C LEU A 72 -7.76 6.16 -6.91
N LEU A 73 -7.55 4.96 -6.36
CA LEU A 73 -6.30 4.57 -5.72
C LEU A 73 -5.09 4.65 -6.67
N LYS A 74 -5.27 4.23 -7.93
CA LYS A 74 -4.24 4.38 -8.97
C LYS A 74 -3.93 5.84 -9.27
N THR A 75 -4.95 6.69 -9.32
CA THR A 75 -4.78 8.12 -9.55
C THR A 75 -3.99 8.75 -8.40
N GLU A 76 -4.33 8.43 -7.16
CA GLU A 76 -3.61 8.91 -5.99
C GLU A 76 -2.16 8.41 -5.95
N LEU A 77 -1.91 7.14 -6.30
CA LEU A 77 -0.56 6.59 -6.35
C LEU A 77 0.28 7.27 -7.44
N GLN A 78 -0.31 7.48 -8.62
CA GLN A 78 0.32 8.19 -9.74
C GLN A 78 0.70 9.63 -9.34
N GLN A 79 -0.18 10.33 -8.63
CA GLN A 79 0.12 11.68 -8.10
C GLN A 79 1.33 11.67 -7.16
N VAL A 80 1.46 10.65 -6.30
CA VAL A 80 2.62 10.51 -5.42
C VAL A 80 3.90 10.26 -6.22
N MET A 81 3.83 9.40 -7.24
CA MET A 81 4.97 9.15 -8.13
C MET A 81 5.43 10.43 -8.83
N GLU A 82 4.50 11.22 -9.38
CA GLU A 82 4.79 12.49 -10.04
C GLU A 82 5.39 13.52 -9.08
N GLN A 83 4.84 13.65 -7.88
CA GLN A 83 5.32 14.60 -6.86
C GLN A 83 6.72 14.26 -6.33
N LEU A 84 7.06 12.98 -6.26
CA LEU A 84 8.37 12.50 -5.82
C LEU A 84 9.36 12.32 -6.97
N ASN A 85 8.93 12.50 -8.22
CA ASN A 85 9.71 12.20 -9.42
C ASN A 85 10.19 10.73 -9.45
N CYS A 86 9.31 9.81 -9.08
CA CYS A 86 9.50 8.36 -9.22
C CYS A 86 8.96 7.91 -10.58
N GLU A 87 9.79 7.33 -11.43
CA GLU A 87 9.34 6.74 -12.71
C GLU A 87 8.67 5.38 -12.45
N ASN A 88 9.18 4.65 -11.46
CA ASN A 88 8.71 3.33 -11.09
C ASN A 88 8.36 3.29 -9.61
N VAL A 89 7.39 2.45 -9.24
CA VAL A 89 7.06 2.18 -7.83
C VAL A 89 8.25 1.61 -7.03
N ALA A 90 9.25 1.04 -7.72
CA ALA A 90 10.49 0.58 -7.14
C ALA A 90 11.40 1.74 -6.64
N ASP A 91 11.11 2.98 -7.02
CA ASP A 91 11.89 4.16 -6.62
C ASP A 91 11.46 4.70 -5.25
N PHE A 92 10.27 4.32 -4.73
CA PHE A 92 9.74 4.80 -3.46
C PHE A 92 10.69 4.66 -2.25
N PRO A 93 11.48 3.57 -2.11
CA PRO A 93 12.44 3.46 -1.01
C PRO A 93 13.46 4.60 -0.95
N ASN A 94 13.76 5.28 -2.07
CA ASN A 94 14.68 6.42 -2.11
C ASN A 94 14.13 7.68 -1.41
N HIS A 95 12.82 7.71 -1.14
CA HIS A 95 12.12 8.84 -0.52
C HIS A 95 11.61 8.52 0.89
N LEU A 96 11.95 7.34 1.44
CA LEU A 96 11.55 6.96 2.79
C LEU A 96 12.30 7.79 3.83
N ILE A 97 11.56 8.52 4.68
CA ILE A 97 12.11 9.21 5.85
C ILE A 97 12.15 8.21 7.01
N LYS A 98 13.32 8.03 7.60
CA LYS A 98 13.56 7.17 8.76
C LYS A 98 13.64 7.97 10.05
#